data_AF-A0A1G7E9H0-F1
#
_entry.id   AF-A0A1G7E9H0-F1
#
_cell.length_a   1.000
_cell.length_b   1.000
_cell.length_c   1.000
_cell.angle_alpha   90.00
_cell.angle_beta   90.00
_cell.angle_gamma   90.00
#
_symmetry.space_group_name_H-M   'P 1'
#
loop_
_entity.id
_entity.type
_entity.pdbx_description
1 polymer ?
#
loop_
_entity_poly.entity_id
_entity_poly.type
_entity_poly.pdbx_seq_one_letter_code
_entity_poly.pdbx_strand_id
1 'polypeptide(L)'
;MSIIKKVRAVDNLYAGLDKEIASFQEKTSLHCKAGCGKCCTHAEVDASPLEFLPWAYHLFVNGLAGETLDTLKAGSSAVCHIYQPLSLVDKNNGNGKCSDYIYRGLICRLFGYGANRDKFGEMRLATCKIIKEEQAQNFDEARISMQKGLYVPVFTDYYMKLSQIDFILGNQIVPINRALILAIEEVLQYYAYRPFPRGFKDCA
;
A
#
# COMPACT_ATOMS: atom_id res chain seq x y z
N MET A 1 17.33 -13.97 0.29
CA MET A 1 17.53 -12.86 -0.68
C MET A 1 18.03 -11.63 0.06
N SER A 2 18.86 -10.75 -0.53
CA SER A 2 19.28 -9.51 0.15
C SER A 2 18.12 -8.52 0.26
N ILE A 3 18.18 -7.58 1.21
CA ILE A 3 17.14 -6.56 1.41
C ILE A 3 16.87 -5.75 0.13
N ILE A 4 17.94 -5.32 -0.56
CA ILE A 4 17.85 -4.57 -1.83
C ILE A 4 17.14 -5.39 -2.92
N LYS A 5 17.39 -6.70 -2.98
CA LYS A 5 16.71 -7.57 -3.96
C LYS A 5 15.23 -7.73 -3.62
N LYS A 6 14.86 -7.82 -2.33
CA LYS A 6 13.45 -7.81 -1.88
C LYS A 6 12.77 -6.49 -2.25
N VAL A 7 13.39 -5.36 -1.92
CA VAL A 7 12.88 -4.01 -2.27
C VAL A 7 12.60 -3.90 -3.76
N ARG A 8 13.59 -4.22 -4.62
CA ARG A 8 13.41 -4.19 -6.07
C ARG A 8 12.32 -5.14 -6.57
N ALA A 9 12.16 -6.31 -5.95
CA ALA A 9 11.10 -7.24 -6.32
C ALA A 9 9.71 -6.67 -5.98
N VAL A 10 9.57 -6.00 -4.83
CA VAL A 10 8.33 -5.31 -4.44
C VAL A 10 8.06 -4.13 -5.38
N ASP A 11 9.06 -3.31 -5.69
CA ASP A 11 8.91 -2.19 -6.64
C ASP A 11 8.47 -2.68 -8.03
N ASN A 12 9.05 -3.77 -8.52
CA ASN A 12 8.67 -4.37 -9.80
C ASN A 12 7.23 -4.90 -9.77
N LEU A 13 6.80 -5.52 -8.66
CA LEU A 13 5.41 -5.95 -8.47
C LEU A 13 4.46 -4.75 -8.54
N TYR A 14 4.82 -3.63 -7.91
CA TYR A 14 4.04 -2.39 -7.93
C TYR A 14 4.00 -1.73 -9.31
N ALA A 15 5.12 -1.71 -10.03
CA ALA A 15 5.15 -1.19 -11.40
C ALA A 15 4.26 -2.01 -12.35
N GLY A 16 4.15 -3.32 -12.14
CA GLY A 16 3.18 -4.17 -12.85
C GLY A 16 1.74 -3.82 -12.49
N LEU A 17 1.44 -3.73 -11.20
CA LEU A 17 0.11 -3.37 -10.70
C LEU A 17 -0.36 -2.00 -11.19
N ASP A 18 0.50 -0.98 -11.12
CA ASP A 18 0.14 0.38 -11.53
C ASP A 18 -0.23 0.44 -13.02
N LYS A 19 0.38 -0.41 -13.88
CA LYS A 19 -0.02 -0.54 -15.30
C LYS A 19 -1.38 -1.21 -15.45
N GLU A 20 -1.65 -2.27 -14.70
CA GLU A 20 -2.95 -2.96 -14.72
C GLU A 20 -4.07 -2.03 -14.22
N ILE A 21 -3.81 -1.26 -13.16
CA ILE A 21 -4.72 -0.25 -12.63
C ILE A 21 -4.98 0.82 -13.69
N ALA A 22 -3.94 1.38 -14.32
CA ALA A 22 -4.10 2.38 -15.36
C ALA A 22 -4.99 1.88 -16.51
N SER A 23 -4.79 0.63 -16.96
CA SER A 23 -5.65 0.03 -18.00
C SER A 23 -7.09 -0.16 -17.53
N PHE A 24 -7.30 -0.56 -16.27
CA PHE A 24 -8.64 -0.71 -15.71
C PHE A 24 -9.35 0.64 -15.61
N GLN A 25 -8.66 1.68 -15.15
CA GLN A 25 -9.20 3.04 -15.06
C GLN A 25 -9.57 3.59 -16.43
N GLU A 26 -8.73 3.40 -17.45
CA GLU A 26 -9.01 3.83 -18.82
C GLU A 26 -10.29 3.18 -19.37
N LYS A 27 -10.47 1.88 -19.13
CA LYS A 27 -11.62 1.11 -19.65
C LYS A 27 -12.92 1.36 -18.90
N THR A 28 -12.84 1.75 -17.62
CA THR A 28 -14.02 1.92 -16.75
C THR A 28 -14.35 3.37 -16.45
N SER A 29 -13.45 4.30 -16.77
CA SER A 29 -13.52 5.71 -16.36
C SER A 29 -13.64 5.93 -14.84
N LEU A 30 -13.39 4.89 -14.03
CA LEU A 30 -13.38 5.00 -12.57
C LEU A 30 -12.12 5.71 -12.09
N HIS A 31 -12.30 6.67 -11.18
CA HIS A 31 -11.21 7.43 -10.61
C HIS A 31 -11.44 7.74 -9.13
N CYS A 32 -10.36 7.85 -8.36
CA CYS A 32 -10.44 8.34 -6.99
C CYS A 32 -10.55 9.87 -7.00
N LYS A 33 -11.34 10.41 -6.07
CA LYS A 33 -11.47 11.85 -5.88
C LYS A 33 -10.11 12.45 -5.48
N ALA A 34 -9.65 13.45 -6.23
CA ALA A 34 -8.39 14.12 -5.96
C ALA A 34 -8.40 14.74 -4.54
N GLY A 35 -7.32 14.53 -3.79
CA GLY A 35 -7.19 15.02 -2.40
C GLY A 35 -7.99 14.24 -1.35
N CYS A 36 -8.62 13.11 -1.73
CA CYS A 36 -9.33 12.25 -0.79
C CYS A 36 -8.37 11.25 -0.14
N GLY A 37 -8.33 11.26 1.18
CA GLY A 37 -7.60 10.36 2.06
C GLY A 37 -8.49 9.56 3.01
N LYS A 38 -9.80 9.48 2.76
CA LYS A 38 -10.75 8.75 3.63
C LYS A 38 -10.42 7.26 3.79
N CYS A 39 -9.75 6.64 2.82
CA CYS A 39 -9.27 5.27 2.96
C CYS A 39 -8.13 5.16 3.98
N CYS A 40 -7.36 6.22 4.19
CA CYS A 40 -6.24 6.27 5.13
C CYS A 40 -6.67 6.58 6.56
N THR A 41 -7.86 7.15 6.77
CA THR A 41 -8.41 7.46 8.11
C THR A 41 -9.11 6.27 8.76
N HIS A 42 -9.21 5.13 8.08
CA HIS A 42 -9.81 3.93 8.66
C HIS A 42 -8.83 3.30 9.66
N ALA A 43 -9.28 3.08 10.90
CA ALA A 43 -8.45 2.56 12.00
C ALA A 43 -8.02 1.09 11.80
N GLU A 44 -8.71 0.35 10.92
CA GLU A 44 -8.56 -1.10 10.73
C GLU A 44 -7.96 -1.43 9.35
N VAL A 45 -6.92 -0.70 8.93
CA VAL A 45 -6.16 -1.11 7.75
C VAL A 45 -5.08 -2.07 8.19
N ASP A 46 -5.21 -3.33 7.77
CA ASP A 46 -4.17 -4.33 7.92
C ASP A 46 -3.32 -4.43 6.65
N ALA A 47 -2.05 -4.75 6.83
CA ALA A 47 -1.09 -4.85 5.76
C ALA A 47 0.02 -5.83 6.10
N SER A 48 0.72 -6.30 5.07
CA SER A 48 1.96 -7.03 5.23
C SER A 48 3.14 -6.06 5.43
N PRO A 49 4.08 -6.35 6.35
CA PRO A 49 5.32 -5.58 6.47
C PRO A 49 6.11 -5.49 5.16
N LEU A 50 6.02 -6.53 4.31
CA LEU A 50 6.74 -6.57 3.04
C LEU A 50 6.27 -5.48 2.08
N GLU A 51 5.02 -5.03 2.19
CA GLU A 51 4.47 -3.95 1.36
C GLU A 51 5.18 -2.61 1.60
N PHE A 52 5.69 -2.40 2.81
CA PHE A 52 6.37 -1.17 3.20
C PHE A 52 7.90 -1.32 3.21
N LEU A 53 8.43 -2.42 2.68
CA LEU A 53 9.87 -2.63 2.63
C LEU A 53 10.60 -1.56 1.76
N PRO A 54 10.06 -1.14 0.59
CA PRO A 54 10.66 -0.04 -0.16
C PRO A 54 10.68 1.27 0.62
N TRP A 55 9.61 1.56 1.37
CA TRP A 55 9.52 2.74 2.24
C TRP A 55 10.55 2.71 3.36
N ALA A 56 10.64 1.59 4.08
CA ALA A 56 11.61 1.40 5.16
C ALA A 56 13.05 1.52 4.66
N TYR A 57 13.34 0.96 3.49
CA TYR A 57 14.66 1.11 2.86
C TYR A 57 14.94 2.56 2.46
N HIS A 58 13.96 3.27 1.93
CA HIS A 58 14.07 4.70 1.64
C HIS A 58 14.40 5.51 2.90
N LEU A 59 13.72 5.28 4.02
CA LEU A 59 14.05 5.95 5.28
C LEU A 59 15.49 5.66 5.71
N PHE A 60 15.91 4.40 5.64
CA PHE A 60 17.24 3.98 6.07
C PHE A 60 18.35 4.67 5.28
N VAL A 61 18.23 4.72 3.95
CA VAL A 61 19.27 5.34 3.11
C VAL A 61 19.33 6.87 3.24
N ASN A 62 18.30 7.49 3.82
CA ASN A 62 18.22 8.92 4.11
C ASN A 62 18.46 9.25 5.60
N GLY A 63 18.78 8.28 6.44
CA GLY A 63 19.12 8.54 7.85
C GLY A 63 17.92 8.84 8.75
N LEU A 64 16.72 8.45 8.31
CA LEU A 64 15.45 8.76 8.96
C LEU A 64 14.82 7.55 9.65
N ALA A 65 15.36 6.34 9.49
CA ALA A 65 14.67 5.13 9.93
C ALA A 65 14.60 5.02 11.45
N GLY A 66 15.67 5.39 12.16
CA GLY A 66 15.70 5.38 13.63
C GLY A 66 14.66 6.32 14.25
N GLU A 67 14.69 7.60 13.88
CA GLU A 67 13.75 8.62 14.38
C GLU A 67 12.29 8.25 14.08
N THR A 68 12.04 7.75 12.86
CA THR A 68 10.69 7.34 12.44
C THR A 68 10.21 6.14 13.26
N LEU A 69 11.09 5.17 13.54
CA LEU A 69 10.77 3.99 14.35
C LEU A 69 10.39 4.38 15.79
N ASP A 70 11.15 5.29 16.39
CA ASP A 70 10.87 5.78 17.75
C ASP A 70 9.53 6.52 17.80
N THR A 71 9.26 7.36 16.79
CA THR A 71 7.97 8.06 16.65
C THR A 71 6.80 7.09 16.51
N LEU A 72 6.96 6.05 15.68
CA LEU A 72 5.95 5.00 15.50
C LEU A 72 5.69 4.20 16.77
N LYS A 73 6.73 3.90 17.56
CA LYS A 73 6.61 3.14 18.82
C LYS A 73 6.01 3.97 19.95
N ALA A 74 6.27 5.27 19.98
CA ALA A 74 5.68 6.19 20.95
C ALA A 74 4.21 6.52 20.63
N GLY A 75 3.83 6.47 19.35
CA GLY A 75 2.47 6.73 18.91
C GLY A 75 1.51 5.58 19.21
N SER A 76 0.24 5.92 19.47
CA SER A 76 -0.87 4.95 19.66
C SER A 76 -2.00 5.12 18.65
N SER A 77 -1.81 5.98 17.63
CA SER A 77 -2.84 6.22 16.63
C SER A 77 -3.06 4.98 15.75
N ALA A 78 -4.32 4.67 15.47
CA ALA A 78 -4.68 3.65 14.49
C ALA A 78 -4.62 4.16 13.04
N VAL A 79 -4.53 5.49 12.84
CA VAL A 79 -4.37 6.10 11.52
C VAL A 79 -2.94 5.87 11.04
N CYS A 80 -2.79 5.53 9.76
CA CYS A 80 -1.49 5.28 9.14
C CYS A 80 -0.52 6.44 9.35
N HIS A 81 0.71 6.15 9.79
CA HIS A 81 1.75 7.16 10.03
C HIS A 81 2.15 7.93 8.77
N ILE A 82 2.09 7.30 7.60
CA ILE A 82 2.41 7.95 6.30
C ILE A 82 1.29 8.92 5.87
N TYR A 83 0.10 8.85 6.48
CA TYR A 83 -1.00 9.73 6.11
C TYR A 83 -0.77 11.17 6.57
N GLN A 84 -0.74 12.10 5.62
CA GLN A 84 -0.64 13.52 5.87
C GLN A 84 -1.98 14.22 5.58
N PRO A 85 -2.71 14.70 6.61
CA PRO A 85 -3.92 15.49 6.41
C PRO A 85 -3.58 16.87 5.84
N LEU A 86 -4.49 17.46 5.05
CA LEU A 86 -4.31 18.81 4.48
C LEU A 86 -4.42 19.93 5.51
N SER A 87 -5.18 19.71 6.57
CA SER A 87 -5.32 20.63 7.70
C SER A 87 -5.53 19.87 9.01
N LEU A 88 -5.41 20.56 10.14
CA LEU A 88 -5.68 19.97 11.46
C LEU A 88 -7.13 19.47 11.60
N VAL A 89 -8.07 20.09 10.88
CA VAL A 89 -9.50 19.70 10.86
C VAL A 89 -9.72 18.47 9.97
N ASP A 90 -8.86 18.27 8.96
CA ASP A 90 -8.98 17.17 8.00
C ASP A 90 -8.44 15.83 8.50
N LYS A 91 -7.81 15.80 9.69
CA LYS A 91 -7.30 14.57 10.31
C LYS A 91 -8.38 13.49 10.42
N ASN A 92 -9.63 13.91 10.64
CA ASN A 92 -10.80 13.02 10.73
C ASN A 92 -11.75 13.11 9.54
N ASN A 93 -11.70 14.18 8.73
CA ASN A 93 -12.58 14.36 7.56
C ASN A 93 -12.04 13.67 6.29
N GLY A 94 -10.79 13.19 6.32
CA GLY A 94 -10.19 12.39 5.28
C GLY A 94 -9.86 13.18 4.02
N ASN A 95 -9.50 14.46 4.16
CA ASN A 95 -8.84 15.21 3.09
C ASN A 95 -7.33 15.21 3.36
N GLY A 96 -6.57 14.61 2.46
CA GLY A 96 -5.18 14.30 2.71
C GLY A 96 -4.62 13.33 1.69
N LYS A 97 -3.31 13.12 1.77
CA LYS A 97 -2.60 12.14 0.94
C LYS A 97 -1.47 11.54 1.77
N CYS A 98 -0.92 10.43 1.30
CA CYS A 98 0.35 9.94 1.83
C CYS A 98 1.42 11.02 1.64
N SER A 99 2.24 11.27 2.67
CA SER A 99 3.43 12.12 2.57
C SER A 99 4.33 11.62 1.44
N ASP A 100 4.55 10.31 1.39
CA ASP A 100 5.31 9.62 0.36
C ASP A 100 4.42 8.68 -0.47
N TYR A 101 3.65 9.25 -1.39
CA TYR A 101 2.66 8.50 -2.17
C TYR A 101 3.25 7.38 -3.06
N ILE A 102 4.52 7.50 -3.47
CA ILE A 102 5.23 6.46 -4.22
C ILE A 102 5.49 5.20 -3.38
N TYR A 103 5.53 5.34 -2.06
CA TYR A 103 5.82 4.26 -1.12
C TYR A 103 4.55 3.69 -0.45
N ARG A 104 3.37 4.00 -0.99
CA ARG A 104 2.12 3.40 -0.52
C ARG A 104 2.13 1.87 -0.71
N GLY A 105 1.62 1.15 0.29
CA GLY A 105 1.55 -0.31 0.29
C GLY A 105 0.63 -0.88 -0.79
N LEU A 106 0.67 -2.20 -0.94
CA LEU A 106 -0.11 -2.97 -1.90
C LEU A 106 -1.62 -2.83 -1.62
N ILE A 107 -2.02 -2.91 -0.35
CA ILE A 107 -3.40 -2.69 0.10
C ILE A 107 -3.95 -1.35 -0.40
N CYS A 108 -3.15 -0.29 -0.27
CA CYS A 108 -3.54 1.06 -0.67
C CYS A 108 -3.57 1.25 -2.19
N ARG A 109 -2.84 0.43 -2.96
CA ARG A 109 -2.86 0.46 -4.43
C ARG A 109 -4.08 -0.27 -4.99
N LEU A 110 -4.37 -1.44 -4.43
CA LEU A 110 -5.49 -2.27 -4.85
C LEU A 110 -6.83 -1.65 -4.44
N PHE A 111 -6.90 -0.98 -3.29
CA PHE A 111 -8.14 -0.35 -2.87
C PHE A 111 -8.56 0.77 -3.84
N GLY A 112 -9.79 0.68 -4.35
CA GLY A 112 -10.35 1.57 -5.38
C GLY A 112 -10.34 0.99 -6.79
N TYR A 113 -9.44 0.05 -7.10
CA TYR A 113 -9.26 -0.47 -8.47
C TYR A 113 -9.06 -1.98 -8.56
N GLY A 114 -9.02 -2.67 -7.42
CA GLY A 114 -8.90 -4.12 -7.33
C GLY A 114 -10.22 -4.79 -6.93
N ALA A 115 -10.25 -6.12 -7.05
CA ALA A 115 -11.40 -6.94 -6.72
C ALA A 115 -11.07 -8.08 -5.75
N ASN A 116 -12.04 -8.45 -4.92
CA ASN A 116 -12.02 -9.66 -4.11
C ASN A 116 -12.86 -10.74 -4.80
N ARG A 117 -12.46 -12.00 -4.64
CA ARG A 117 -13.28 -13.15 -5.05
C ARG A 117 -14.11 -13.57 -3.85
N ASP A 118 -15.42 -13.73 -4.04
CA ASP A 118 -16.25 -14.34 -3.02
C ASP A 118 -16.15 -15.87 -3.05
N LYS A 119 -16.83 -16.54 -2.10
CA LYS A 119 -16.83 -18.00 -1.97
C LYS A 119 -17.45 -18.74 -3.18
N PHE A 120 -18.18 -18.02 -4.04
CA PHE A 120 -18.76 -18.55 -5.27
C PHE A 120 -17.91 -18.23 -6.50
N GLY A 121 -16.77 -17.54 -6.32
CA GLY A 121 -15.88 -17.14 -7.38
C GLY A 121 -16.26 -15.83 -8.08
N GLU A 122 -17.31 -15.13 -7.63
CA GLU A 122 -17.68 -13.85 -8.22
C GLU A 122 -16.71 -12.74 -7.78
N MET A 123 -16.30 -11.91 -8.74
CA MET A 123 -15.43 -10.78 -8.48
C MET A 123 -16.23 -9.57 -8.01
N ARG A 124 -15.85 -9.02 -6.87
CA ARG A 124 -16.43 -7.79 -6.30
C ARG A 124 -15.38 -6.70 -6.18
N LEU A 125 -15.64 -5.56 -6.80
CA LEU A 125 -14.76 -4.38 -6.72
C LEU A 125 -14.66 -3.88 -5.28
N ALA A 126 -13.42 -3.71 -4.81
CA ALA A 126 -13.10 -3.15 -3.50
C ALA A 126 -12.93 -1.63 -3.62
N THR A 127 -14.05 -0.90 -3.63
CA THR A 127 -14.08 0.56 -3.73
C THR A 127 -14.71 1.22 -2.51
N CYS A 128 -14.47 2.52 -2.34
CA CYS A 128 -15.09 3.30 -1.28
C CYS A 128 -16.54 3.71 -1.62
N LYS A 129 -17.27 4.12 -0.58
CA LYS A 129 -18.64 4.65 -0.70
C LYS A 129 -18.74 5.84 -1.67
N ILE A 130 -17.74 6.72 -1.67
CA ILE A 130 -17.69 7.89 -2.56
C ILE A 130 -17.73 7.47 -4.03
N ILE A 131 -16.93 6.48 -4.44
CA ILE A 131 -16.94 6.00 -5.83
C ILE A 131 -18.31 5.41 -6.19
N LYS A 132 -18.93 4.65 -5.27
CA LYS A 132 -20.25 4.03 -5.52
C LYS A 132 -21.38 5.05 -5.65
N GLU A 133 -21.28 6.19 -4.97
CA GLU A 133 -22.32 7.23 -4.98
C GLU A 133 -22.07 8.29 -6.05
N GLU A 134 -20.87 8.87 -6.11
CA GLU A 134 -20.53 9.94 -7.05
C GLU A 134 -20.29 9.42 -8.49
N GLN A 135 -19.94 8.14 -8.65
CA GLN A 135 -19.64 7.50 -9.96
C GLN A 135 -20.46 6.22 -10.17
N ALA A 136 -21.72 6.20 -9.71
CA ALA A 136 -22.60 5.03 -9.76
C ALA A 136 -22.69 4.38 -11.16
N GLN A 137 -22.86 5.21 -12.20
CA GLN A 137 -22.94 4.72 -13.59
C GLN A 137 -21.66 3.98 -14.00
N ASN A 138 -20.50 4.62 -13.86
CA ASN A 138 -19.20 4.01 -14.19
C ASN A 138 -18.94 2.75 -13.35
N PHE A 139 -19.38 2.73 -12.09
CA PHE A 139 -19.25 1.58 -11.21
C PHE A 139 -20.08 0.38 -11.69
N ASP A 140 -21.33 0.60 -12.09
CA ASP A 140 -22.19 -0.45 -12.63
C ASP A 140 -21.69 -0.95 -13.99
N GLU A 141 -21.23 -0.05 -14.86
CA GLU A 141 -20.63 -0.40 -16.15
C GLU A 141 -19.34 -1.22 -15.96
N ALA A 142 -18.50 -0.85 -15.00
CA ALA A 142 -17.30 -1.62 -14.63
C ALA A 142 -17.68 -3.03 -14.15
N ARG A 143 -18.70 -3.15 -13.30
CA ARG A 143 -19.19 -4.43 -12.79
C ARG A 143 -19.69 -5.33 -13.93
N ILE A 144 -20.47 -4.79 -14.86
CA ILE A 144 -20.95 -5.52 -16.04
C ILE A 144 -19.77 -5.93 -16.94
N SER A 145 -18.81 -5.02 -17.15
CA SER A 145 -17.63 -5.29 -17.98
C SER A 145 -16.76 -6.38 -17.37
N MET A 146 -16.61 -6.42 -16.04
CA MET A 146 -15.91 -7.50 -15.34
C MET A 146 -16.61 -8.85 -15.52
N GLN A 147 -17.94 -8.89 -15.47
CA GLN A 147 -18.71 -10.11 -15.77
C GLN A 147 -18.53 -10.57 -17.22
N LYS A 148 -18.27 -9.64 -18.14
CA LYS A 148 -17.94 -9.91 -19.55
C LYS A 148 -16.47 -10.24 -19.80
N GLY A 149 -15.64 -10.35 -18.75
CA GLY A 149 -14.23 -10.74 -18.86
C GLY A 149 -13.23 -9.58 -18.86
N LEU A 150 -13.64 -8.36 -18.51
CA LEU A 150 -12.69 -7.29 -18.25
C LEU A 150 -11.79 -7.68 -17.07
N TYR A 151 -10.48 -7.69 -17.32
CA TYR A 151 -9.49 -7.96 -16.30
C TYR A 151 -9.48 -6.88 -15.21
N VAL A 152 -9.38 -7.30 -13.96
CA VAL A 152 -9.19 -6.45 -12.79
C VAL A 152 -8.15 -7.09 -11.86
N PRO A 153 -7.23 -6.30 -11.27
CA PRO A 153 -6.30 -6.81 -10.25
C PRO A 153 -7.05 -7.45 -9.08
N VAL A 154 -6.69 -8.68 -8.71
CA VAL A 154 -7.32 -9.40 -7.59
C VAL A 154 -6.42 -9.40 -6.37
N PHE A 155 -6.99 -9.08 -5.20
CA PHE A 155 -6.24 -9.01 -3.94
C PHE A 155 -5.48 -10.30 -3.64
N THR A 156 -6.16 -11.45 -3.66
CA THR A 156 -5.55 -12.75 -3.38
C THR A 156 -4.36 -13.03 -4.28
N ASP A 157 -4.48 -12.74 -5.57
CA ASP A 157 -3.45 -13.02 -6.57
C ASP A 157 -2.20 -12.17 -6.31
N TYR A 158 -2.40 -10.90 -5.91
CA TYR A 158 -1.32 -9.99 -5.57
C TYR A 158 -0.66 -10.29 -4.22
N TYR A 159 -1.41 -10.68 -3.21
CA TYR A 159 -0.86 -11.13 -1.93
C TYR A 159 -0.08 -12.45 -2.07
N MET A 160 -0.52 -13.35 -2.97
CA MET A 160 0.26 -14.54 -3.33
C MET A 160 1.57 -14.18 -4.04
N LYS A 161 1.55 -13.22 -4.98
CA LYS A 161 2.79 -12.73 -5.61
C LYS A 161 3.72 -12.07 -4.58
N LEU A 162 3.17 -11.33 -3.63
CA LEU A 162 3.93 -10.69 -2.55
C LEU A 162 4.60 -11.74 -1.64
N SER A 163 3.88 -12.79 -1.23
CA SER A 163 4.44 -13.85 -0.38
C SER A 163 5.49 -14.72 -1.06
N GLN A 164 5.53 -14.74 -2.40
CA GLN A 164 6.61 -15.37 -3.16
C GLN A 164 7.94 -14.58 -3.09
N ILE A 165 7.89 -13.27 -2.79
CA ILE A 165 9.10 -12.45 -2.62
C ILE A 165 9.77 -12.76 -1.29
N ASP A 166 8.98 -12.81 -0.21
CA ASP A 166 9.41 -13.27 1.11
C ASP A 166 8.23 -13.94 1.82
N PHE A 167 8.39 -15.21 2.15
CA PHE A 167 7.31 -16.02 2.72
C PHE A 167 6.92 -15.57 4.13
N ILE A 168 7.86 -15.11 4.95
CA ILE A 168 7.57 -14.74 6.35
C ILE A 168 6.89 -13.39 6.37
N LEU A 169 7.54 -12.37 5.79
CA LEU A 169 7.01 -11.01 5.81
C LEU A 169 5.74 -10.89 4.98
N GLY A 170 5.67 -11.57 3.83
CA GLY A 170 4.54 -11.50 2.89
C GLY A 170 3.27 -12.19 3.38
N ASN A 171 3.36 -13.18 4.28
CA ASN A 171 2.19 -13.85 4.88
C ASN A 171 1.78 -13.28 6.24
N GLN A 172 2.57 -12.37 6.82
CA GLN A 172 2.19 -11.68 8.04
C GLN A 172 1.21 -10.57 7.69
N ILE A 173 0.04 -10.55 8.33
CA ILE A 173 -0.96 -9.49 8.20
C ILE A 173 -1.18 -8.89 9.60
N VAL A 174 -0.87 -7.61 9.75
CA VAL A 174 -0.93 -6.88 11.02
C VAL A 174 -1.45 -5.46 10.76
N PRO A 175 -1.88 -4.72 11.80
CA PRO A 175 -2.27 -3.33 11.65
C PRO A 175 -1.18 -2.51 10.97
N ILE A 176 -1.57 -1.57 10.09
CA ILE A 176 -0.66 -0.86 9.20
C ILE A 176 0.54 -0.23 9.90
N ASN A 177 0.35 0.41 11.07
CA ASN A 177 1.46 1.00 11.81
C ASN A 177 2.41 -0.06 12.38
N ARG A 178 1.90 -1.25 12.72
CA ARG A 178 2.75 -2.38 13.09
C ARG A 178 3.50 -2.93 11.89
N ALA A 179 2.89 -2.97 10.70
CA ALA A 179 3.56 -3.36 9.47
C ALA A 179 4.72 -2.41 9.12
N LEU A 180 4.52 -1.09 9.28
CA LEU A 180 5.56 -0.06 9.11
C LEU A 180 6.73 -0.27 10.07
N ILE A 181 6.45 -0.50 11.36
CA ILE A 181 7.47 -0.79 12.38
C ILE A 181 8.29 -2.01 11.98
N LEU A 182 7.63 -3.12 11.63
CA LEU A 182 8.30 -4.36 11.26
C LEU A 182 9.14 -4.22 9.99
N ALA A 183 8.69 -3.43 9.01
CA ALA A 183 9.45 -3.15 7.80
C ALA A 183 10.75 -2.37 8.11
N ILE A 184 10.68 -1.35 8.98
CA ILE A 184 11.86 -0.61 9.43
C ILE A 184 12.81 -1.53 10.21
N GLU A 185 12.28 -2.31 11.15
CA GLU A 185 13.06 -3.25 11.96
C GLU A 185 13.81 -4.26 11.07
N GLU A 186 13.17 -4.82 10.03
CA GLU A 186 13.81 -5.74 9.08
C GLU A 186 15.01 -5.08 8.37
N VAL A 187 14.87 -3.84 7.92
CA VAL A 187 15.97 -3.11 7.23
C VAL A 187 17.11 -2.82 8.20
N LEU A 188 16.81 -2.29 9.39
CA LEU A 188 17.81 -1.97 10.41
C LEU A 188 18.55 -3.23 10.88
N GLN A 189 17.83 -4.32 11.16
CA GLN A 189 18.43 -5.61 11.56
C GLN A 189 19.30 -6.19 10.45
N TYR A 190 18.90 -6.04 9.18
CA TYR A 190 19.71 -6.51 8.06
C TYR A 190 21.08 -5.82 8.01
N TYR A 191 21.12 -4.49 8.24
CA TYR A 191 22.32 -3.67 8.17
C TYR A 191 23.08 -3.52 9.50
N ALA A 192 22.51 -3.90 10.64
CA ALA A 192 23.21 -3.94 11.92
C ALA A 192 24.45 -4.85 11.89
N TYR A 193 24.43 -5.88 11.04
CA TYR A 193 25.49 -6.88 10.92
C TYR A 193 26.11 -6.94 9.51
N ARG A 194 25.81 -5.97 8.63
CA ARG A 194 26.24 -5.97 7.22
C ARG A 194 26.68 -4.58 6.79
N PRO A 195 27.61 -4.47 5.83
CA PRO A 195 28.01 -3.17 5.30
C PRO A 195 26.82 -2.44 4.67
N PHE A 196 26.80 -1.13 4.88
CA PHE A 196 25.79 -0.24 4.31
C PHE A 196 25.83 -0.24 2.78
N PRO A 197 24.70 0.05 2.11
CA PRO A 197 24.66 0.10 0.66
C PRO A 197 25.61 1.19 0.14
N ARG A 198 26.43 0.85 -0.85
CA ARG A 198 27.35 1.80 -1.47
C ARG A 198 26.58 2.91 -2.18
N GLY A 199 27.09 4.15 -2.11
CA GLY A 199 26.53 5.30 -2.81
C GLY A 199 25.59 6.17 -1.98
N PHE A 200 25.28 5.76 -0.75
CA PHE A 200 24.50 6.54 0.21
C PHE A 200 25.43 7.06 1.32
N LYS A 201 25.34 8.35 1.61
CA LYS A 201 26.20 9.03 2.60
C LYS A 201 25.58 9.08 3.99
N ASP A 202 24.25 9.08 4.05
CA ASP A 202 23.48 9.39 5.25
C ASP A 202 22.74 8.15 5.78
N CYS A 203 23.29 6.94 5.61
CA CYS A 203 22.62 5.73 6.08
C CYS A 203 22.52 5.66 7.62
N ALA A 204 21.27 5.54 8.12
CA ALA A 204 20.84 4.97 9.41
C ALA A 204 19.34 5.27 9.62
#